data_AF-A0A3P7IN57-F1
#
_entry.id   AF-A0A3P7IN57-F1
#
_cell.length_a   1.000
_cell.length_b   1.000
_cell.length_c   1.000
_cell.angle_alpha   90.00
_cell.angle_beta   90.00
_cell.angle_gamma   90.00
#
_symmetry.space_group_name_H-M   'P 1'
#
loop_
_entity.id
_entity.type
_entity.pdbx_description
1 polymer ?
#
loop_
_entity_poly.entity_id
_entity_poly.type
_entity_poly.pdbx_seq_one_letter_code
_entity_poly.pdbx_strand_id
1 'polypeptide(L)'
;MHGKLSTLRWRKAVLGGAERERPGRQCFFGAAKHRFWKLWREDEMNIGYEVMARFAKCCGDDENALRNYFQLDISLNSLYMQWKKADENFAKALTLSGSLLEGVRMVAQDPTESIFSFICSSNNNIKRISRMVERLCELYGESLTNIVLPDQKTVYDFADISRMAADEDMESKLRASGFGYRAAYLHQTAKKLAELGGESWVEELANKSYDEAKEGLQSLPGIGPKVADCICLTSLGKPAVVPVDTHVFQITAALYMPQLNEHKSLNKATYNQIGMLSWT
;
A
#
# COMPACT_ATOMS: atom_id res chain seq x y z
N MET A 1 4.27 -2.12 -18.64
CA MET A 1 3.28 -2.42 -17.57
C MET A 1 1.99 -2.92 -18.20
N HIS A 2 1.63 -4.20 -18.02
CA HIS A 2 0.27 -4.72 -18.28
C HIS A 2 -0.55 -4.85 -16.99
N GLY A 3 0.05 -4.56 -15.82
CA GLY A 3 -0.58 -4.63 -14.52
C GLY A 3 -1.57 -3.49 -14.22
N LYS A 4 -2.55 -3.79 -13.36
CA LYS A 4 -3.45 -2.79 -12.77
C LYS A 4 -2.67 -1.98 -11.72
N LEU A 5 -2.77 -0.65 -11.77
CA LEU A 5 -2.34 0.18 -10.64
C LEU A 5 -3.39 0.08 -9.54
N SER A 6 -3.13 -0.78 -8.54
CA SER A 6 -4.04 -1.03 -7.42
C SER A 6 -3.34 -0.76 -6.09
N THR A 7 -3.14 0.52 -5.78
CA THR A 7 -2.93 0.93 -4.38
C THR A 7 -4.18 1.66 -3.90
N LEU A 8 -4.32 1.82 -2.59
CA LEU A 8 -5.52 2.39 -1.97
C LEU A 8 -5.79 3.84 -2.37
N ARG A 9 -4.80 4.54 -2.96
CA ARG A 9 -4.86 5.96 -3.31
C ARG A 9 -4.73 6.26 -4.81
N TRP A 10 -4.72 5.24 -5.66
CA TRP A 10 -4.82 5.42 -7.11
C TRP A 10 -6.21 5.06 -7.61
N ARG A 11 -6.79 5.96 -8.39
CA ARG A 11 -8.08 5.76 -9.05
C ARG A 11 -7.92 5.82 -10.55
N LYS A 12 -8.57 4.90 -11.25
CA LYS A 12 -8.65 4.92 -12.70
C LYS A 12 -9.59 6.06 -13.13
N ALA A 13 -9.16 6.87 -14.09
CA ALA A 13 -9.96 7.95 -14.65
C ALA A 13 -11.23 7.41 -15.32
N VAL A 14 -12.37 8.06 -15.05
CA VAL A 14 -13.56 7.96 -15.89
C VAL A 14 -13.50 9.14 -16.86
N LEU A 15 -12.95 8.92 -18.06
CA LEU A 15 -12.72 9.99 -19.03
C LEU A 15 -14.04 10.59 -19.53
N GLY A 16 -14.18 11.92 -19.43
CA GLY A 16 -15.23 12.72 -20.06
C GLY A 16 -14.62 13.94 -20.78
N GLY A 17 -15.27 14.45 -21.83
CA GLY A 17 -14.81 15.62 -22.59
C GLY A 17 -13.66 15.34 -23.57
N ALA A 18 -12.82 16.35 -23.84
CA ALA A 18 -11.75 16.33 -24.86
C ALA A 18 -10.67 15.25 -24.68
N GLU A 19 -10.55 14.63 -23.50
CA GLU A 19 -9.71 13.44 -23.31
C GLU A 19 -10.27 12.16 -23.98
N ARG A 20 -11.52 12.20 -24.48
CA ARG A 20 -12.04 11.16 -25.40
C ARG A 20 -11.31 11.12 -26.73
N GLU A 21 -10.60 12.18 -27.11
CA GLU A 21 -9.98 12.28 -28.44
C GLU A 21 -8.73 11.40 -28.62
N ARG A 22 -8.26 10.72 -27.56
CA ARG A 22 -7.29 9.61 -27.67
C ARG A 22 -7.93 8.29 -27.24
N PRO A 23 -8.74 7.65 -28.11
CA PRO A 23 -9.36 6.37 -27.78
C PRO A 23 -8.31 5.34 -27.37
N GLY A 24 -8.45 4.77 -26.16
CA GLY A 24 -7.61 3.67 -25.66
C GLY A 24 -6.64 4.02 -24.52
N ARG A 25 -6.41 5.30 -24.21
CA ARG A 25 -5.46 5.69 -23.15
C ARG A 25 -6.08 5.61 -21.75
N GLN A 26 -5.66 4.63 -20.95
CA GLN A 26 -6.05 4.57 -19.53
C GLN A 26 -5.21 5.55 -18.73
N CYS A 27 -5.87 6.46 -18.00
CA CYS A 27 -5.24 7.38 -17.07
C CYS A 27 -5.55 6.99 -15.62
N PHE A 28 -4.63 7.30 -14.73
CA PHE A 28 -4.75 7.12 -13.29
C PHE A 28 -4.46 8.43 -12.58
N PHE A 29 -5.25 8.73 -11.55
CA PHE A 29 -5.01 9.86 -10.67
C PHE A 29 -4.74 9.33 -9.27
N GLY A 30 -3.88 10.00 -8.51
CA GLY A 30 -3.62 9.58 -7.14
C GLY A 30 -2.56 10.43 -6.48
N ALA A 31 -2.51 10.38 -5.16
CA ALA A 31 -1.48 11.06 -4.42
C ALA A 31 -0.49 10.07 -3.81
N ALA A 32 0.78 10.41 -3.94
CA ALA A 32 1.92 9.65 -3.46
C ALA A 32 3.12 10.60 -3.36
N LYS A 33 3.96 10.40 -2.34
CA LYS A 33 5.18 11.23 -2.11
C LYS A 33 4.86 12.74 -2.13
N HIS A 34 3.79 13.11 -1.42
CA HIS A 34 3.31 14.49 -1.24
C HIS A 34 3.03 15.25 -2.56
N ARG A 35 2.62 14.52 -3.59
CA ARG A 35 2.19 15.07 -4.89
C ARG A 35 0.89 14.43 -5.30
N PHE A 36 0.08 15.18 -6.05
CA PHE A 36 -1.07 14.65 -6.77
C PHE A 36 -0.70 14.46 -8.23
N TRP A 37 -0.73 13.21 -8.69
CA TRP A 37 -0.25 12.79 -9.99
C TRP A 37 -1.40 12.44 -10.93
N LYS A 38 -1.17 12.67 -12.21
CA LYS A 38 -1.84 12.00 -13.31
C LYS A 38 -0.81 11.12 -14.02
N LEU A 39 -1.13 9.84 -14.17
CA LEU A 39 -0.29 8.85 -14.83
C LEU A 39 -1.02 8.23 -16.01
N TRP A 40 -0.28 7.93 -17.07
CA TRP A 40 -0.82 7.19 -18.22
C TRP A 40 0.28 6.35 -18.85
N ARG A 41 -0.14 5.34 -19.62
CA ARG A 41 0.79 4.60 -20.46
C ARG A 41 1.06 5.40 -21.74
N GLU A 42 2.33 5.69 -22.00
CA GLU A 42 2.73 6.33 -23.27
C GLU A 42 2.80 5.27 -24.36
N ASP A 43 3.55 4.21 -24.10
CA ASP A 43 3.72 3.06 -24.98
C ASP A 43 4.08 1.79 -24.17
N GLU A 44 4.66 0.78 -24.81
CA GLU A 44 5.02 -0.46 -24.11
C GLU A 44 6.10 -0.29 -23.05
N MET A 45 7.01 0.65 -23.28
CA MET A 45 8.24 0.89 -22.52
C MET A 45 8.15 2.13 -21.62
N ASN A 46 7.28 3.08 -21.96
CA ASN A 46 7.24 4.39 -21.33
C ASN A 46 5.92 4.66 -20.57
N ILE A 47 6.07 5.31 -19.41
CA ILE A 47 4.98 5.83 -18.59
C ILE A 47 5.07 7.35 -18.64
N GLY A 48 3.98 8.01 -19.02
CA GLY A 48 3.88 9.45 -18.92
C GLY A 48 3.27 9.86 -17.58
N TYR A 49 3.70 11.01 -17.08
CA TYR A 49 3.19 11.58 -15.85
C TYR A 49 3.02 13.10 -15.94
N GLU A 50 2.11 13.63 -15.14
CA GLU A 50 1.91 15.05 -14.91
C GLU A 50 1.71 15.27 -13.40
N VAL A 51 2.44 16.23 -12.82
CA VAL A 51 2.26 16.65 -11.43
C VAL A 51 1.20 17.74 -11.40
N MET A 52 0.00 17.37 -10.99
CA MET A 52 -1.15 18.28 -10.95
C MET A 52 -1.11 19.21 -9.72
N ALA A 53 -0.53 18.74 -8.62
CA ALA A 53 -0.26 19.57 -7.44
C ALA A 53 0.86 18.99 -6.56
N ARG A 54 1.40 19.86 -5.71
CA ARG A 54 2.41 19.57 -4.69
C ARG A 54 1.87 20.04 -3.34
N PHE A 55 1.87 19.15 -2.36
CA PHE A 55 1.51 19.46 -0.97
C PHE A 55 2.71 20.05 -0.22
N ALA A 56 2.51 20.59 0.97
CA ALA A 56 3.54 21.31 1.73
C ALA A 56 4.79 20.47 2.03
N LYS A 57 4.63 19.16 2.25
CA LYS A 57 5.74 18.21 2.49
C LYS A 57 6.43 17.72 1.20
N CYS A 58 6.05 18.23 0.04
CA CYS A 58 6.66 17.85 -1.23
C CYS A 58 8.14 18.25 -1.29
N CYS A 59 9.01 17.26 -1.50
CA CYS A 59 10.45 17.48 -1.66
C CYS A 59 11.03 16.65 -2.82
N GLY A 60 12.26 17.01 -3.22
CA GLY A 60 13.04 16.31 -4.25
C GLY A 60 12.52 16.50 -5.67
N ASP A 61 13.18 15.82 -6.61
CA ASP A 61 12.80 15.78 -8.02
C ASP A 61 11.60 14.85 -8.27
N ASP A 62 10.73 15.23 -9.21
CA ASP A 62 9.48 14.51 -9.48
C ASP A 62 9.73 13.16 -10.17
N GLU A 63 10.63 13.11 -11.14
CA GLU A 63 10.94 11.86 -11.85
C GLU A 63 11.56 10.85 -10.88
N ASN A 64 12.52 11.28 -10.06
CA ASN A 64 13.14 10.44 -9.05
C ASN A 64 12.14 9.96 -7.99
N ALA A 65 11.23 10.83 -7.53
CA ALA A 65 10.16 10.43 -6.61
C ALA A 65 9.28 9.32 -7.19
N LEU A 66 8.92 9.43 -8.48
CA LEU A 66 8.09 8.45 -9.16
C LEU A 66 8.85 7.14 -9.46
N ARG A 67 10.10 7.23 -9.90
CA ARG A 67 11.01 6.08 -10.10
C ARG A 67 11.18 5.28 -8.81
N ASN A 68 11.40 5.97 -7.69
CA ASN A 68 11.54 5.35 -6.38
C ASN A 68 10.22 4.74 -5.91
N TYR A 69 9.10 5.46 -6.02
CA TYR A 69 7.78 4.95 -5.65
C TYR A 69 7.42 3.66 -6.39
N PHE A 70 7.69 3.61 -7.70
CA PHE A 70 7.48 2.42 -8.50
C PHE A 70 8.63 1.42 -8.44
N GLN A 71 9.73 1.69 -7.74
CA GLN A 71 10.94 0.85 -7.70
C GLN A 71 11.44 0.44 -9.10
N LEU A 72 11.59 1.42 -10.00
CA LEU A 72 11.89 1.17 -11.42
C LEU A 72 13.32 0.68 -11.66
N ASP A 73 14.24 0.86 -10.72
CA ASP A 73 15.61 0.33 -10.80
C ASP A 73 15.66 -1.20 -10.60
N ILE A 74 14.59 -1.79 -10.06
CA ILE A 74 14.45 -3.23 -9.93
C ILE A 74 13.94 -3.84 -11.23
N SER A 75 14.77 -4.68 -11.86
CA SER A 75 14.43 -5.43 -13.07
C SER A 75 13.44 -6.56 -12.76
N LEU A 76 12.15 -6.29 -13.00
CA LEU A 76 11.08 -7.27 -12.79
C LEU A 76 11.25 -8.52 -13.66
N ASN A 77 11.75 -8.36 -14.89
CA ASN A 77 12.03 -9.51 -15.77
C ASN A 77 13.08 -10.44 -15.17
N SER A 78 14.13 -9.88 -14.55
CA SER A 78 15.17 -10.68 -13.91
C SER A 78 14.60 -11.47 -12.73
N LEU A 79 13.76 -10.83 -11.91
CA LEU A 79 13.07 -11.49 -10.79
C LEU A 79 12.13 -12.60 -11.27
N TYR A 80 11.33 -12.34 -12.31
CA TYR A 80 10.42 -13.34 -12.86
C TYR A 80 11.17 -14.55 -13.41
N MET A 81 12.31 -14.34 -14.09
CA MET A 81 13.15 -15.44 -14.58
C MET A 81 13.75 -16.24 -13.42
N GLN A 82 14.20 -15.57 -12.36
CA GLN A 82 14.72 -16.22 -11.16
C GLN A 82 13.64 -17.07 -10.47
N TRP A 83 12.46 -16.49 -10.20
CA TRP A 83 11.35 -17.20 -9.54
C TRP A 83 10.81 -18.34 -10.40
N LYS A 84 10.70 -18.16 -11.71
CA LYS A 84 10.29 -19.21 -12.65
C LYS A 84 11.26 -20.40 -12.65
N LYS A 85 12.56 -20.14 -12.46
CA LYS A 85 13.59 -21.18 -12.38
C LYS A 85 13.56 -21.91 -11.04
N ALA A 86 13.26 -21.19 -9.96
CA ALA A 86 13.22 -21.72 -8.60
C ALA A 86 11.93 -22.53 -8.32
N ASP A 87 10.79 -22.10 -8.85
CA ASP A 87 9.48 -22.64 -8.47
C ASP A 87 8.61 -22.99 -9.69
N GLU A 88 8.33 -24.29 -9.86
CA GLU A 88 7.45 -24.80 -10.91
C GLU A 88 6.01 -24.32 -10.79
N ASN A 89 5.50 -24.10 -9.56
CA ASN A 89 4.14 -23.62 -9.35
C ASN A 89 4.03 -22.16 -9.81
N PHE A 90 5.01 -21.32 -9.47
CA PHE A 90 5.12 -19.97 -10.00
C PHE A 90 5.24 -19.96 -11.53
N ALA A 91 6.07 -20.84 -12.10
CA ALA A 91 6.20 -20.98 -13.55
C ALA A 91 4.87 -21.30 -14.25
N LYS A 92 4.12 -22.28 -13.71
CA LYS A 92 2.79 -22.65 -14.20
C LYS A 92 1.81 -21.50 -14.07
N ALA A 93 1.80 -20.81 -12.92
CA ALA A 93 0.92 -19.67 -12.67
C ALA A 93 1.15 -18.53 -13.68
N LEU A 94 2.41 -18.20 -14.00
CA LEU A 94 2.73 -17.21 -15.03
C LEU A 94 2.24 -17.63 -16.41
N THR A 95 2.46 -18.89 -16.82
CA THR A 95 1.99 -19.39 -18.12
C THR A 95 0.46 -19.37 -18.22
N LEU A 96 -0.25 -19.82 -17.19
CA LEU A 96 -1.72 -19.88 -17.19
C LEU A 96 -2.38 -18.50 -17.12
N SER A 97 -1.72 -17.54 -16.45
CA SER A 97 -2.29 -16.20 -16.26
C SER A 97 -2.12 -15.29 -17.48
N GLY A 98 -1.31 -15.68 -18.47
CA GLY A 98 -0.97 -14.85 -19.63
C GLY A 98 -0.49 -13.47 -19.20
N SER A 99 -1.07 -12.41 -19.78
CA SER A 99 -0.70 -11.03 -19.48
C SER A 99 -1.22 -10.49 -18.13
N LEU A 100 -2.03 -11.26 -17.38
CA LEU A 100 -2.63 -10.77 -16.14
C LEU A 100 -1.60 -10.49 -15.03
N LEU A 101 -0.54 -11.29 -14.98
CA LEU A 101 0.54 -11.16 -13.99
C LEU A 101 1.75 -10.39 -14.53
N GLU A 102 1.67 -9.86 -15.75
CA GLU A 102 2.76 -9.07 -16.33
C GLU A 102 2.86 -7.69 -15.70
N GLY A 103 4.05 -7.32 -15.24
CA GLY A 103 4.30 -5.99 -14.69
C GLY A 103 3.73 -5.78 -13.28
N VAL A 104 3.35 -6.84 -12.56
CA VAL A 104 2.97 -6.77 -11.14
C VAL A 104 4.22 -6.46 -10.34
N ARG A 105 4.26 -5.30 -9.70
CA ARG A 105 5.43 -4.84 -8.95
C ARG A 105 5.03 -4.27 -7.61
N MET A 106 5.95 -4.37 -6.66
CA MET A 106 5.81 -3.71 -5.36
C MET A 106 6.07 -2.22 -5.51
N VAL A 107 5.23 -1.41 -4.86
CA VAL A 107 5.45 0.03 -4.71
C VAL A 107 6.14 0.31 -3.38
N ALA A 108 7.01 1.31 -3.34
CA ALA A 108 7.63 1.83 -2.12
C ALA A 108 6.73 2.92 -1.52
N GLN A 109 5.73 2.49 -0.76
CA GLN A 109 4.77 3.37 -0.11
C GLN A 109 5.45 4.26 0.94
N ASP A 110 4.79 5.36 1.29
CA ASP A 110 5.15 6.11 2.49
C ASP A 110 4.82 5.26 3.74
N PRO A 111 5.74 5.10 4.72
CA PRO A 111 5.47 4.20 5.83
C PRO A 111 4.39 4.71 6.78
N THR A 112 4.20 6.02 6.93
CA THR A 112 3.08 6.58 7.69
C THR A 112 1.76 6.23 7.00
N GLU A 113 1.67 6.44 5.68
CA GLU A 113 0.52 6.01 4.87
C GLU A 113 0.24 4.52 5.05
N SER A 114 1.26 3.67 4.97
CA SER A 114 1.12 2.22 5.13
C SER A 114 0.62 1.82 6.51
N ILE A 115 1.14 2.41 7.59
CA ILE A 115 0.70 2.10 8.97
C ILE A 115 -0.80 2.28 9.13
N PHE A 116 -1.31 3.48 8.86
CA PHE A 116 -2.73 3.78 9.06
C PHE A 116 -3.62 3.04 8.04
N SER A 117 -3.15 2.88 6.79
CA SER A 117 -3.88 2.14 5.76
C SER A 117 -4.03 0.66 6.10
N PHE A 118 -2.99 0.01 6.63
CA PHE A 118 -3.08 -1.40 7.01
C PHE A 118 -3.83 -1.63 8.31
N ILE A 119 -3.85 -0.67 9.25
CA ILE A 119 -4.80 -0.72 10.39
C ILE A 119 -6.25 -0.78 9.87
N CYS A 120 -6.59 0.06 8.88
CA CYS A 120 -7.90 0.04 8.20
C CYS A 120 -8.20 -1.31 7.50
N SER A 121 -7.16 -2.07 7.12
CA SER A 121 -7.29 -3.30 6.32
C SER A 121 -7.66 -4.56 7.11
N SER A 122 -7.38 -4.59 8.42
CA SER A 122 -7.61 -5.77 9.27
C SER A 122 -9.05 -6.28 9.12
N ASN A 123 -9.28 -7.54 8.74
CA ASN A 123 -10.62 -8.13 8.52
C ASN A 123 -11.60 -7.22 7.73
N ASN A 124 -11.20 -6.80 6.53
CA ASN A 124 -11.93 -5.83 5.71
C ASN A 124 -11.78 -6.15 4.20
N ASN A 125 -12.48 -5.42 3.33
CA ASN A 125 -12.35 -5.56 1.88
C ASN A 125 -11.84 -4.27 1.22
N ILE A 126 -11.14 -4.42 0.08
CA ILE A 126 -10.43 -3.32 -0.60
C ILE A 126 -11.34 -2.10 -0.84
N LYS A 127 -12.58 -2.30 -1.30
CA LYS A 127 -13.51 -1.18 -1.58
C LYS A 127 -13.84 -0.36 -0.33
N ARG A 128 -13.98 -1.00 0.84
CA ARG A 128 -14.22 -0.30 2.10
C ARG A 128 -12.92 0.33 2.63
N ILE A 129 -11.79 -0.35 2.50
CA ILE A 129 -10.49 0.17 2.94
C ILE A 129 -10.16 1.47 2.18
N SER A 130 -10.29 1.49 0.85
CA SER A 130 -10.06 2.70 0.04
C SER A 130 -10.88 3.89 0.54
N ARG A 131 -12.20 3.69 0.75
CA ARG A 131 -13.08 4.75 1.28
C ARG A 131 -12.68 5.21 2.68
N MET A 132 -12.23 4.30 3.54
CA MET A 132 -11.74 4.66 4.88
C MET A 132 -10.46 5.49 4.80
N VAL A 133 -9.52 5.12 3.94
CA VAL A 133 -8.26 5.87 3.75
C VAL A 133 -8.55 7.25 3.14
N GLU A 134 -9.39 7.33 2.13
CA GLU A 134 -9.85 8.61 1.55
C GLU A 134 -10.49 9.50 2.62
N ARG A 135 -11.40 8.94 3.42
CA ARG A 135 -12.05 9.69 4.51
C ARG A 135 -11.07 10.16 5.58
N LEU A 136 -10.04 9.38 5.89
CA LEU A 136 -9.00 9.78 6.83
C LEU A 136 -8.19 10.97 6.28
N CYS A 137 -7.86 10.95 4.99
CA CYS A 137 -7.17 12.05 4.30
C CYS A 137 -8.05 13.31 4.22
N GLU A 138 -9.36 13.19 3.97
CA GLU A 138 -10.29 14.33 4.00
C GLU A 138 -10.33 15.03 5.36
N LEU A 139 -10.28 14.25 6.45
CA LEU A 139 -10.40 14.79 7.81
C LEU A 139 -9.09 15.40 8.31
N TYR A 140 -7.95 14.80 7.98
CA TYR A 140 -6.67 15.09 8.63
C TYR A 140 -5.51 15.39 7.68
N GLY A 141 -5.71 15.27 6.37
CA GLY A 141 -4.71 15.61 5.35
C GLY A 141 -4.70 17.10 5.01
N GLU A 142 -3.62 17.55 4.38
CA GLU A 142 -3.60 18.86 3.71
C GLU A 142 -4.52 18.82 2.49
N SER A 143 -5.32 19.86 2.28
CA SER A 143 -6.27 19.95 1.17
C SER A 143 -5.86 21.04 0.17
N LEU A 144 -6.00 20.73 -1.12
CA LEU A 144 -5.78 21.66 -2.22
C LEU A 144 -7.02 21.68 -3.13
N THR A 145 -7.49 22.88 -3.46
CA THR A 145 -8.73 23.12 -4.24
C THR A 145 -8.48 23.66 -5.64
N ASN A 146 -7.22 23.88 -6.00
CA ASN A 146 -6.80 24.41 -7.30
C ASN A 146 -6.79 23.35 -8.42
N ILE A 147 -7.12 22.10 -8.12
CA ILE A 147 -7.23 21.03 -9.11
C ILE A 147 -8.71 20.74 -9.39
N VAL A 148 -9.09 20.80 -10.66
CA VAL A 148 -10.45 20.44 -11.11
C VAL A 148 -10.36 19.11 -11.85
N LEU A 149 -10.77 18.03 -11.19
CA LEU A 149 -11.07 16.74 -11.82
C LEU A 149 -12.58 16.67 -12.11
N PRO A 150 -13.03 15.84 -13.08
CA PRO A 150 -14.45 15.74 -13.45
C PRO A 150 -15.39 15.44 -12.27
N ASP A 151 -14.90 14.72 -11.27
CA ASP A 151 -15.66 14.23 -10.11
C ASP A 151 -15.12 14.72 -8.75
N GLN A 152 -14.04 15.50 -8.74
CA GLN A 152 -13.36 15.89 -7.50
C GLN A 152 -12.75 17.30 -7.64
N LYS A 153 -13.16 18.20 -6.73
CA LYS A 153 -12.68 19.60 -6.68
C LYS A 153 -11.59 19.85 -5.64
N THR A 154 -11.42 18.92 -4.72
CA THR A 154 -10.45 19.02 -3.63
C THR A 154 -9.67 17.74 -3.58
N VAL A 155 -8.35 17.83 -3.65
CA VAL A 155 -7.46 16.68 -3.42
C VAL A 155 -6.80 16.81 -2.06
N TYR A 156 -6.43 15.68 -1.48
CA TYR A 156 -5.86 15.62 -0.14
C TYR A 156 -4.53 14.88 -0.17
N ASP A 157 -3.57 15.39 0.59
CA ASP A 157 -2.40 14.61 0.98
C ASP A 157 -2.81 13.52 1.98
N PHE A 158 -1.86 12.68 2.38
CA PHE A 158 -2.12 11.74 3.46
C PHE A 158 -2.43 12.46 4.78
N ALA A 159 -3.11 11.76 5.68
CA ALA A 159 -3.46 12.25 7.01
C ALA A 159 -2.21 12.53 7.86
N ASP A 160 -2.12 13.72 8.42
CA ASP A 160 -0.97 14.15 9.23
C ASP A 160 -1.07 13.64 10.68
N ILE A 161 0.03 13.06 11.19
CA ILE A 161 0.09 12.48 12.54
C ILE A 161 -0.25 13.53 13.60
N SER A 162 0.33 14.73 13.51
CA SER A 162 0.14 15.78 14.51
C SER A 162 -1.31 16.27 14.53
N ARG A 163 -1.95 16.42 13.36
CA ARG A 163 -3.38 16.75 13.27
C ARG A 163 -4.29 15.67 13.85
N MET A 164 -3.99 14.40 13.56
CA MET A 164 -4.74 13.28 14.12
C MET A 164 -4.57 13.17 15.64
N ALA A 165 -3.34 13.30 16.14
CA ALA A 165 -3.03 13.19 17.57
C ALA A 165 -3.62 14.31 18.42
N ALA A 166 -3.77 15.52 17.86
CA ALA A 166 -4.33 16.68 18.54
C ALA A 166 -5.87 16.67 18.62
N ASP A 167 -6.56 15.82 17.85
CA ASP A 167 -8.02 15.75 17.83
C ASP A 167 -8.55 14.74 18.85
N GLU A 168 -8.89 15.23 20.04
CA GLU A 168 -9.46 14.41 21.13
C GLU A 168 -10.75 13.67 20.75
N ASP A 169 -11.52 14.20 19.78
CA ASP A 169 -12.77 13.61 19.30
C ASP A 169 -12.57 12.66 18.10
N MET A 170 -11.33 12.40 17.68
CA MET A 170 -11.01 11.60 16.48
C MET A 170 -11.71 10.24 16.49
N GLU A 171 -11.64 9.49 17.59
CA GLU A 171 -12.30 8.18 17.67
C GLU A 171 -13.80 8.28 17.40
N SER A 172 -14.48 9.23 18.03
CA SER A 172 -15.92 9.46 17.88
C SER A 172 -16.28 9.81 16.43
N LYS A 173 -15.51 10.71 15.79
CA LYS A 173 -15.67 11.11 14.38
C LYS A 173 -15.46 9.94 13.42
N LEU A 174 -14.45 9.11 13.67
CA LEU A 174 -14.16 7.94 12.85
C LEU A 174 -15.20 6.83 13.04
N ARG A 175 -15.72 6.62 14.25
CA ARG A 175 -16.85 5.71 14.51
C ARG A 175 -18.09 6.16 13.75
N ALA A 176 -18.43 7.45 13.81
CA ALA A 176 -19.53 8.03 13.04
C ALA A 176 -19.32 7.89 11.51
N SER A 177 -18.06 7.90 11.06
CA SER A 177 -17.68 7.66 9.66
C SER A 177 -17.57 6.17 9.28
N GLY A 178 -17.99 5.24 10.14
CA GLY A 178 -18.09 3.82 9.82
C GLY A 178 -16.78 3.02 9.91
N PHE A 179 -15.77 3.53 10.63
CA PHE A 179 -14.49 2.81 10.84
C PHE A 179 -14.63 1.62 11.80
N GLY A 180 -15.69 1.61 12.62
CA GLY A 180 -15.96 0.57 13.61
C GLY A 180 -14.89 0.55 14.71
N TYR A 181 -14.50 -0.65 15.15
CA TYR A 181 -13.49 -0.81 16.21
C TYR A 181 -12.11 -0.22 15.84
N ARG A 182 -11.80 -0.08 14.55
CA ARG A 182 -10.52 0.46 14.06
C ARG A 182 -10.35 1.94 14.38
N ALA A 183 -11.46 2.67 14.64
CA ALA A 183 -11.42 4.06 15.05
C ALA A 183 -10.55 4.26 16.30
N ALA A 184 -10.71 3.38 17.31
CA ALA A 184 -9.91 3.41 18.52
C ALA A 184 -8.42 3.14 18.22
N TYR A 185 -8.11 2.15 17.38
CA TYR A 185 -6.73 1.84 17.00
C TYR A 185 -6.05 3.00 16.26
N LEU A 186 -6.74 3.64 15.31
CA LEU A 186 -6.19 4.77 14.56
C LEU A 186 -5.92 5.96 15.49
N HIS A 187 -6.87 6.30 16.37
CA HIS A 187 -6.71 7.40 17.33
C HIS A 187 -5.55 7.12 18.30
N GLN A 188 -5.52 5.94 18.92
CA GLN A 188 -4.43 5.58 19.85
C GLN A 188 -3.08 5.48 19.14
N THR A 189 -3.04 4.99 17.89
CA THR A 189 -1.81 4.96 17.09
C THR A 189 -1.31 6.36 16.76
N ALA A 190 -2.19 7.28 16.38
CA ALA A 190 -1.80 8.66 16.11
C ALA A 190 -1.18 9.33 17.35
N LYS A 191 -1.82 9.19 18.52
CA LYS A 191 -1.27 9.68 19.80
C LYS A 191 0.07 9.02 20.11
N LYS A 192 0.16 7.70 19.98
CA LYS A 192 1.39 6.97 20.27
C LYS A 192 2.54 7.37 19.35
N LEU A 193 2.28 7.55 18.06
CA LEU A 193 3.29 8.02 17.11
C LEU A 193 3.75 9.44 17.43
N ALA A 194 2.84 10.34 17.81
CA ALA A 194 3.21 11.69 18.23
C ALA A 194 4.14 11.68 19.46
N GLU A 195 3.90 10.80 20.44
CA GLU A 195 4.79 10.59 21.60
C GLU A 195 6.16 10.03 21.22
N LEU A 196 6.22 9.17 20.20
CA LEU A 196 7.44 8.48 19.77
C LEU A 196 8.34 9.34 18.86
N GLY A 197 7.89 10.52 18.43
CA GLY A 197 8.65 11.42 17.54
C GLY A 197 8.07 11.58 16.13
N GLY A 198 6.84 11.10 15.90
CA GLY A 198 6.10 11.28 14.66
C GLY A 198 6.72 10.55 13.47
N GLU A 199 6.79 11.24 12.32
CA GLU A 199 7.34 10.69 11.08
C GLU A 199 8.81 10.28 11.22
N SER A 200 9.61 11.00 12.02
CA SER A 200 11.03 10.66 12.23
C SER A 200 11.21 9.27 12.82
N TRP A 201 10.39 8.89 13.80
CA TRP A 201 10.44 7.54 14.39
C TRP A 201 10.03 6.47 13.38
N VAL A 202 9.04 6.76 12.55
CA VAL A 202 8.56 5.87 11.50
C VAL A 202 9.65 5.65 10.43
N GLU A 203 10.36 6.71 10.03
CA GLU A 203 11.48 6.66 9.10
C GLU A 203 12.65 5.83 9.66
N GLU A 204 12.96 5.97 10.95
CA GLU A 204 14.01 5.19 11.61
C GLU A 204 13.75 3.67 11.55
N LEU A 205 12.49 3.23 11.56
CA LEU A 205 12.17 1.79 11.42
C LEU A 205 12.69 1.19 10.12
N ALA A 206 12.77 1.97 9.03
CA ALA A 206 13.31 1.49 7.77
C ALA A 206 14.79 1.10 7.87
N ASN A 207 15.54 1.77 8.76
CA ASN A 207 16.96 1.52 8.99
C ASN A 207 17.23 0.36 9.96
N LYS A 208 16.22 -0.14 10.68
CA LYS A 208 16.36 -1.25 11.62
C LYS A 208 16.34 -2.61 10.94
N SER A 209 16.73 -3.66 11.65
CA SER A 209 16.53 -5.04 11.18
C SER A 209 15.02 -5.35 11.04
N TYR A 210 14.69 -6.43 10.32
CA TYR A 210 13.30 -6.87 10.19
C TYR A 210 12.64 -7.11 11.56
N ASP A 211 13.33 -7.80 12.46
CA ASP A 211 12.78 -8.17 13.76
C ASP A 211 12.52 -6.94 14.63
N GLU A 212 13.46 -6.00 14.69
CA GLU A 212 13.30 -4.73 15.41
C GLU A 212 12.20 -3.85 14.81
N ALA A 213 12.13 -3.76 13.47
CA ALA A 213 11.08 -3.00 12.79
C ALA A 213 9.70 -3.61 13.07
N LYS A 214 9.58 -4.94 13.00
CA LYS A 214 8.35 -5.67 13.28
C LYS A 214 7.92 -5.51 14.74
N GLU A 215 8.84 -5.64 15.68
CA GLU A 215 8.57 -5.42 17.11
C GLU A 215 8.09 -3.98 17.37
N GLY A 216 8.78 -2.99 16.80
CA GLY A 216 8.39 -1.59 16.89
C GLY A 216 6.98 -1.35 16.35
N LEU A 217 6.66 -1.88 15.18
CA LEU A 217 5.32 -1.80 14.59
C LEU A 217 4.25 -2.49 15.45
N GLN A 218 4.53 -3.67 15.98
CA GLN A 218 3.58 -4.42 16.82
C GLN A 218 3.34 -3.79 18.20
N SER A 219 4.17 -2.83 18.61
CA SER A 219 3.89 -2.00 19.79
C SER A 219 2.75 -1.01 19.57
N LEU A 220 2.37 -0.73 18.31
CA LEU A 220 1.29 0.18 17.97
C LEU A 220 -0.09 -0.50 18.05
N PRO A 221 -1.12 0.21 18.55
CA PRO A 221 -2.48 -0.32 18.64
C PRO A 221 -3.04 -0.79 17.28
N GLY A 222 -3.58 -2.01 17.26
CA GLY A 222 -4.20 -2.59 16.06
C GLY A 222 -3.23 -3.18 15.04
N ILE A 223 -1.92 -3.22 15.34
CA ILE A 223 -0.91 -3.84 14.46
C ILE A 223 -0.53 -5.23 14.99
N GLY A 224 -1.09 -6.27 14.35
CA GLY A 224 -0.68 -7.65 14.55
C GLY A 224 0.44 -8.10 13.59
N PRO A 225 0.90 -9.37 13.68
CA PRO A 225 2.01 -9.89 12.87
C PRO A 225 1.84 -9.66 11.37
N LYS A 226 0.65 -9.97 10.82
CA LYS A 226 0.35 -9.76 9.39
C LYS A 226 0.43 -8.30 8.98
N VAL A 227 -0.14 -7.41 9.78
CA VAL A 227 -0.16 -5.97 9.49
C VAL A 227 1.27 -5.42 9.52
N ALA A 228 2.05 -5.80 10.53
CA ALA A 228 3.46 -5.43 10.61
C ALA A 228 4.25 -5.93 9.40
N ASP A 229 4.07 -7.19 8.99
CA ASP A 229 4.73 -7.76 7.82
C ASP A 229 4.33 -7.04 6.52
N CYS A 230 3.06 -6.65 6.36
CA CYS A 230 2.63 -5.82 5.23
C CYS A 230 3.36 -4.47 5.19
N ILE A 231 3.50 -3.79 6.33
CA ILE A 231 4.19 -2.49 6.41
C ILE A 231 5.68 -2.67 6.11
N CYS A 232 6.32 -3.69 6.69
CA CYS A 232 7.71 -4.05 6.43
C CYS A 232 7.99 -4.26 4.93
N LEU A 233 7.13 -5.04 4.27
CA LEU A 233 7.27 -5.36 2.83
C LEU A 233 7.02 -4.14 1.93
N THR A 234 5.98 -3.34 2.23
CA THR A 234 5.49 -2.30 1.30
C THR A 234 6.11 -0.92 1.49
N SER A 235 6.73 -0.65 2.65
CA SER A 235 7.19 0.71 2.97
C SER A 235 8.53 0.78 3.69
N LEU A 236 8.97 -0.27 4.41
CA LEU A 236 10.24 -0.26 5.15
C LEU A 236 11.39 -0.97 4.42
N GLY A 237 11.20 -1.32 3.15
CA GLY A 237 12.25 -1.92 2.33
C GLY A 237 12.71 -3.31 2.79
N LYS A 238 11.80 -4.15 3.30
CA LYS A 238 12.09 -5.53 3.74
C LYS A 238 11.51 -6.56 2.74
N PRO A 239 12.12 -6.74 1.55
CA PRO A 239 11.52 -7.52 0.45
C PRO A 239 11.43 -9.04 0.70
N ALA A 240 12.16 -9.57 1.69
CA ALA A 240 12.12 -10.97 2.06
C ALA A 240 10.89 -11.35 2.89
N VAL A 241 10.11 -10.37 3.36
CA VAL A 241 8.96 -10.60 4.24
C VAL A 241 7.75 -11.07 3.43
N VAL A 242 7.08 -12.11 3.92
CA VAL A 242 5.84 -12.65 3.32
C VAL A 242 4.67 -12.48 4.31
N PRO A 243 3.80 -11.48 4.12
CA PRO A 243 2.63 -11.31 4.97
C PRO A 243 1.61 -12.44 4.73
N VAL A 244 1.33 -13.26 5.74
CA VAL A 244 0.45 -14.42 5.58
C VAL A 244 -0.99 -14.05 5.98
N ASP A 245 -1.86 -13.93 4.98
CA ASP A 245 -3.31 -13.81 5.19
C ASP A 245 -4.05 -15.10 4.80
N THR A 246 -5.38 -15.06 4.76
CA THR A 246 -6.19 -16.22 4.38
C THR A 246 -5.93 -16.68 2.95
N HIS A 247 -5.60 -15.78 2.02
CA HIS A 247 -5.33 -16.12 0.63
C HIS A 247 -3.94 -16.74 0.48
N VAL A 248 -2.92 -16.16 1.11
CA VAL A 248 -1.57 -16.74 1.14
C VAL A 248 -1.60 -18.11 1.82
N PHE A 249 -2.35 -18.26 2.91
CA PHE A 249 -2.58 -19.55 3.56
C PHE A 249 -3.20 -20.57 2.61
N GLN A 250 -4.28 -20.21 1.90
CA GLN A 250 -4.96 -21.10 0.94
C GLN A 250 -4.04 -21.52 -0.21
N ILE A 251 -3.27 -20.59 -0.78
CA ILE A 251 -2.30 -20.89 -1.84
C ILE A 251 -1.21 -21.82 -1.32
N THR A 252 -0.68 -21.53 -0.12
CA THR A 252 0.35 -22.34 0.51
C THR A 252 -0.15 -23.77 0.76
N ALA A 253 -1.33 -23.91 1.32
CA ALA A 253 -1.97 -25.19 1.59
C ALA A 253 -2.28 -25.98 0.31
N ALA A 254 -2.65 -25.30 -0.78
CA ALA A 254 -2.98 -25.97 -2.04
C ALA A 254 -1.74 -26.43 -2.83
N LEU A 255 -0.66 -25.66 -2.80
CA LEU A 255 0.46 -25.83 -3.75
C LEU A 255 1.77 -26.31 -3.13
N TYR A 256 2.00 -26.03 -1.84
CA TYR A 256 3.31 -26.25 -1.20
C TYR A 256 3.23 -27.11 0.06
N MET A 257 2.13 -27.01 0.82
CA MET A 257 1.96 -27.70 2.09
C MET A 257 0.54 -28.26 2.29
N PRO A 258 0.15 -29.34 1.57
CA PRO A 258 -1.18 -29.95 1.67
C PRO A 258 -1.65 -30.30 3.08
N GLN A 259 -0.74 -30.60 3.99
CA GLN A 259 -1.02 -30.88 5.41
C GLN A 259 -1.67 -29.70 6.14
N LEU A 260 -1.51 -28.46 5.64
CA LEU A 260 -2.17 -27.29 6.22
C LEU A 260 -3.70 -27.34 6.08
N ASN A 261 -4.24 -28.14 5.17
CA ASN A 261 -5.69 -28.31 5.00
C ASN A 261 -6.34 -29.01 6.21
N GLU A 262 -5.57 -29.66 7.07
CA GLU A 262 -6.05 -30.23 8.34
C GLU A 262 -6.32 -29.15 9.40
N HIS A 263 -5.72 -27.96 9.24
CA HIS A 263 -5.95 -26.83 10.13
C HIS A 263 -7.07 -25.93 9.61
N LYS A 264 -8.12 -25.74 10.43
CA LYS A 264 -9.27 -24.87 10.08
C LYS A 264 -8.94 -23.37 10.10
N SER A 265 -7.86 -22.95 10.75
CA SER A 265 -7.52 -21.53 10.91
C SER A 265 -6.02 -21.29 11.07
N LEU A 266 -5.60 -20.08 10.67
CA LEU A 266 -4.22 -19.61 10.78
C LEU A 266 -3.91 -19.27 12.25
N ASN A 267 -3.02 -20.04 12.87
CA ASN A 267 -2.46 -19.75 14.19
C ASN A 267 -1.01 -19.21 14.09
N LYS A 268 -0.43 -18.78 15.21
CA LYS A 268 0.93 -18.20 15.24
C LYS A 268 2.02 -19.17 14.74
N ALA A 269 1.93 -20.44 15.08
CA ALA A 269 2.90 -21.44 14.65
C ALA A 269 2.85 -21.64 13.13
N THR A 270 1.64 -21.81 12.59
CA THR A 270 1.42 -21.93 11.15
C THR A 270 1.81 -20.67 10.39
N TYR A 271 1.51 -19.48 10.94
CA TYR A 271 1.94 -18.20 10.37
C TYR A 271 3.46 -18.15 10.20
N ASN A 272 4.20 -18.45 11.27
CA ASN A 272 5.66 -18.42 11.26
C ASN A 272 6.23 -19.47 10.32
N GLN A 273 5.66 -20.68 10.32
CA GLN A 273 6.09 -21.77 9.45
C GLN A 273 5.97 -21.38 7.96
N ILE A 274 4.85 -20.78 7.56
CA ILE A 274 4.64 -20.31 6.19
C ILE A 274 5.59 -19.14 5.87
N GLY A 275 5.75 -18.19 6.79
CA GLY A 275 6.66 -17.05 6.59
C GLY A 275 8.14 -17.44 6.49
N MET A 276 8.53 -18.57 7.09
CA MET A 276 9.88 -19.13 7.06
C MET A 276 10.11 -20.11 5.92
N LEU A 277 9.10 -20.39 5.08
CA LEU A 277 9.31 -21.18 3.87
C LEU A 277 10.42 -20.50 3.07
N SER A 278 11.53 -21.21 2.89
CA SER A 278 12.49 -20.84 1.87
C SER A 278 11.77 -21.07 0.55
N TRP A 279 11.26 -19.99 -0.05
CA TRP A 279 10.74 -19.98 -1.42
C TRP A 279 11.94 -20.13 -2.38
N THR A 280 12.59 -21.29 -2.30
CA THR A 280 13.80 -21.75 -3.01
C THR A 280 13.41 -22.80 -4.01
#